data_AF-A0A7V8Y4R6-F1
#
_entry.id   AF-A0A7V8Y4R6-F1
#
_cell.length_a   1.000
_cell.length_b   1.000
_cell.length_c   1.000
_cell.angle_alpha   90.00
_cell.angle_beta   90.00
_cell.angle_gamma   90.00
#
_symmetry.space_group_name_H-M   'P 1'
#
loop_
_entity.id
_entity.type
_entity.pdbx_description
1 polymer ?
#
loop_
_entity_poly.entity_id
_entity_poly.type
_entity_poly.pdbx_seq_one_letter_code
_entity_poly.pdbx_strand_id
1 'polypeptide(L)' 'MAKEFQCDSPECSSHFTAGDSEEMRREIAKHLKDAHNIDTPTQTVMNYLETTSVTETSGRAAR' A
#
# COMPACT_ATOMS: atom_id res chain seq x y z
N MET A 1 -1.07 4.16 -15.15
CA MET A 1 0.14 4.58 -14.42
C MET A 1 0.28 3.62 -13.26
N ALA A 2 1.45 3.04 -13.06
CA ALA A 2 1.63 2.14 -11.92
C ALA A 2 1.56 2.94 -10.61
N LYS A 3 1.16 2.25 -9.55
CA LYS A 3 1.06 2.75 -8.19
C LYS A 3 2.12 2.08 -7.35
N GLU A 4 2.69 2.81 -6.40
CA GLU A 4 3.64 2.31 -5.42
C GLU A 4 3.07 2.47 -4.02
N PHE A 5 3.16 1.43 -3.20
CA PHE A 5 2.85 1.49 -1.78
C PHE A 5 4.12 1.28 -0.97
N GLN A 6 4.28 2.09 0.08
CA GLN A 6 5.31 1.90 1.08
C GLN A 6 4.66 1.83 2.46
N CYS A 7 4.94 0.77 3.23
CA CYS A 7 4.47 0.68 4.60
C CYS A 7 5.22 1.70 5.47
N ASP A 8 4.48 2.54 6.20
CA ASP A 8 5.02 3.54 7.13
C ASP A 8 5.33 2.98 8.53
N SER A 9 5.06 1.70 8.77
CA SER A 9 5.38 1.09 10.06
C SER A 9 6.90 1.00 10.23
N PRO A 10 7.48 1.49 11.35
CA PRO A 10 8.93 1.54 11.54
C PRO A 10 9.59 0.15 11.57
N GLU A 11 8.81 -0.89 11.89
CA GLU A 11 9.26 -2.29 11.92
C GLU A 11 8.96 -3.02 10.60
N CYS A 12 8.29 -2.36 9.64
CA CYS A 12 7.90 -2.94 8.37
C CYS A 12 8.33 -2.07 7.19
N SER A 13 9.34 -2.52 6.48
CA SER A 13 9.89 -1.86 5.28
C SER A 13 9.32 -2.42 3.98
N SER A 14 8.12 -3.01 4.01
CA SER A 14 7.49 -3.57 2.81
C SER A 14 7.16 -2.48 1.80
N HIS A 15 7.49 -2.77 0.55
CA HIS A 15 7.22 -1.93 -0.60
C HIS A 15 6.75 -2.82 -1.75
N PHE A 16 5.74 -2.36 -2.49
CA PHE A 16 5.27 -3.05 -3.69
C PHE A 16 4.65 -2.09 -4.69
N THR A 17 4.66 -2.51 -5.95
CA THR A 17 4.08 -1.80 -7.08
C THR A 17 2.86 -2.55 -7.59
N ALA A 18 1.86 -1.83 -8.07
CA ALA A 18 0.68 -2.40 -8.70
C ALA A 18 0.31 -1.63 -9.97
N GLY A 19 -0.32 -2.30 -10.93
CA GLY A 19 -0.75 -1.71 -12.19
C GLY A 19 -1.92 -0.72 -12.04
N ASP A 20 -2.76 -0.93 -11.03
CA ASP A 20 -3.97 -0.14 -10.77
C ASP A 20 -4.37 -0.16 -9.28
N SER A 21 -5.42 0.60 -8.95
CA SER A 21 -5.90 0.75 -7.56
C SER A 21 -6.50 -0.53 -6.97
N GLU A 22 -7.16 -1.36 -7.78
CA GLU A 22 -7.79 -2.58 -7.29
C GLU A 22 -6.72 -3.63 -6.96
N GLU A 23 -5.71 -3.76 -7.82
CA GLU A 23 -4.54 -4.59 -7.54
C GLU A 23 -3.78 -4.08 -6.31
N MET A 24 -3.56 -2.76 -6.20
CA MET A 24 -2.92 -2.15 -5.03
C MET A 24 -3.65 -2.47 -3.73
N ARG A 25 -4.99 -2.36 -3.72
CA ARG A 25 -5.81 -2.72 -2.54
C ARG A 25 -5.66 -4.18 -2.15
N ARG A 26 -5.59 -5.10 -3.12
CA ARG A 26 -5.42 -6.53 -2.82
C ARG A 26 -4.07 -6.78 -2.18
N GLU A 27 -3.00 -6.16 -2.69
CA GLU A 27 -1.66 -6.30 -2.13
C GLU A 27 -1.56 -5.67 -0.73
N ILE A 28 -2.17 -4.49 -0.50
CA ILE A 28 -2.25 -3.89 0.85
C ILE A 28 -3.01 -4.81 1.82
N ALA A 29 -4.17 -5.33 1.44
CA ALA A 29 -4.95 -6.21 2.32
C ALA A 29 -4.19 -7.50 2.67
N LYS A 30 -3.53 -8.10 1.68
CA LYS A 30 -2.68 -9.28 1.86
C LYS A 30 -1.49 -8.97 2.78
N HIS A 31 -0.81 -7.84 2.55
CA HIS A 31 0.31 -7.40 3.37
C HIS A 31 -0.10 -7.21 4.83
N LEU A 32 -1.23 -6.56 5.09
CA LEU A 32 -1.74 -6.35 6.45
C LEU A 32 -2.04 -7.69 7.14
N LYS A 33 -2.51 -8.69 6.42
CA LYS A 33 -2.71 -10.03 6.94
C LYS A 33 -1.37 -10.73 7.24
N ASP A 34 -0.47 -10.79 6.27
CA ASP A 34 0.75 -11.60 6.36
C ASP A 34 1.81 -10.98 7.30
N ALA A 35 1.97 -9.65 7.27
CA ALA A 35 3.00 -8.95 8.04
C ALA A 35 2.49 -8.36 9.36
N HIS A 36 1.22 -7.96 9.42
CA HIS A 36 0.64 -7.30 10.59
C HIS A 36 -0.45 -8.12 11.29
N ASN A 37 -0.75 -9.33 10.80
CA ASN A 37 -1.78 -10.22 11.35
C ASN A 37 -3.18 -9.58 11.45
N ILE A 38 -3.50 -8.68 10.50
CA ILE A 38 -4.80 -8.01 10.37
C ILE A 38 -5.60 -8.75 9.30
N ASP A 39 -6.45 -9.68 9.71
CA ASP A 39 -7.16 -10.58 8.78
C ASP A 39 -8.22 -9.86 7.93
N THR A 40 -8.87 -8.84 8.51
CA THR A 40 -9.90 -8.05 7.82
C THR A 40 -9.67 -6.56 8.11
N PRO A 41 -8.83 -5.87 7.31
CA PRO A 41 -8.66 -4.43 7.47
C PRO A 41 -9.97 -3.70 7.14
N THR A 42 -10.33 -2.74 7.98
CA THR A 42 -11.55 -1.95 7.76
C THR A 42 -11.38 -1.04 6.54
N GLN A 43 -12.50 -0.65 5.91
CA GLN A 43 -12.48 0.28 4.78
C GLN A 43 -11.79 1.61 5.13
N THR A 44 -11.91 2.07 6.38
CA THR A 44 -11.25 3.27 6.87
C THR A 44 -9.72 3.14 6.83
N VAL A 45 -9.18 2.00 7.28
CA VAL A 45 -7.73 1.74 7.25
C VAL A 45 -7.24 1.63 5.81
N MET A 46 -7.97 0.90 4.96
CA MET A 46 -7.62 0.77 3.54
C MET A 46 -7.58 2.14 2.83
N ASN A 47 -8.61 2.96 3.02
CA ASN A 47 -8.68 4.30 2.41
C ASN A 47 -7.59 5.24 2.94
N TYR A 48 -7.28 5.16 4.23
CA TYR A 48 -6.20 5.94 4.83
C TYR A 48 -4.86 5.59 4.17
N LEU A 49 -4.51 4.30 4.14
CA LEU A 49 -3.26 3.81 3.55
C LEU A 49 -3.15 4.14 2.04
N GLU A 50 -4.24 4.02 1.29
CA GLU A 50 -4.27 4.44 -0.11
C GLU A 50 -4.05 5.94 -0.33
N THR A 51 -4.44 6.77 0.65
CA THR A 51 -4.32 8.22 0.52
C THR A 51 -2.95 8.72 0.98
N THR A 52 -2.38 8.11 2.03
CA THR A 52 -1.15 8.59 2.65
C THR A 52 0.10 7.87 2.18
N SER A 53 -0.03 6.58 1.82
CA SER A 53 1.10 5.67 1.65
C SER A 53 1.19 5.09 0.23
N VAL A 54 0.22 5.40 -0.65
CA VAL A 54 0.28 5.09 -2.08
C VAL A 54 0.64 6.33 -2.89
N THR A 55 1.61 6.19 -3.78
CA THR A 55 2.01 7.24 -4.73
C THR A 55 1.86 6.76 -6.17
N GLU A 56 1.54 7.68 -7.08
CA GLU A 56 1.50 7.38 -8.51
C GLU A 56 2.90 7.49 -9.09
N THR A 57 3.37 6.43 -9.72
CA THR A 57 4.74 6.33 -10.25
C THR A 57 4.81 7.02 -11.61
N SER A 58 4.67 8.33 -11.64
CA SER A 58 4.82 9.12 -12.86
C SER A 58 6.30 9.45 -13.08
N GLY A 59 7.13 8.44 -13.35
CA GLY A 59 8.48 8.58 -13.94
C GLY A 59 9.40 9.72 -13.45
N ARG A 60 9.28 10.23 -12.22
CA ARG A 60 10.12 11.33 -11.72
C ARG A 60 10.37 11.20 -10.22
N ALA A 61 11.63 10.89 -9.94
CA ALA A 61 12.39 11.12 -8.71
C ALA A 61 11.56 11.49 -7.46
N ALA A 62 11.47 10.52 -6.55
CA ALA A 62 11.22 10.79 -5.15
C ALA A 62 12.25 11.83 -4.65
N ARG A 63 11.70 12.87 -4.05
CA ARG A 63 12.33 14.03 -3.41
C ARG A 63 12.97 13.65 -2.09
#